data_AF-A0A0S8G0G4-F1
#
_entry.id   AF-A0A0S8G0G4-F1
#
_cell.length_a   1.000
_cell.length_b   1.000
_cell.length_c   1.000
_cell.angle_alpha   90.00
_cell.angle_beta   90.00
_cell.angle_gamma   90.00
#
_symmetry.space_group_name_H-M   'P 1'
#
loop_
_entity.id
_entity.type
_entity.pdbx_description
1 polymer ?
#
loop_
_entity_poly.entity_id
_entity_poly.type
_entity_poly.pdbx_seq_one_letter_code
_entity_poly.pdbx_strand_id
1 'polypeptide(L)'
;MTEALETGSIGWSMAELLARHATAQTEAALLEAASGKTVQAMRVALSPHEQPDDDELARTLSLTVPVEEAWALEATRMMVEHMDGKATGGHFLESLLAEGYTSLLELVDPCENVSAQMDAEDTAWRAEMQRLQHLHAEAELRSRPTVHTQPHAGEAPAFDDLPSGIEALDARIRHYSAELASRDLFFGRVAEQFLALGGWQALGFSSEAHYARERLGLSRASLRSKVSLARRSRGLDHVVDALQQGRIGFEAAQLLARIATANTERAWVERAARRTFKHLREEVHAVETAIRLAGETDRSPPSEELIEQMQALERSILSGAFLKNVARGGAVEPEPEETSAVQISGGRRDKAPNEAVQTSGSSGGKVTLRMRVPGDVWLHYRQLERIHQRRSPGTSFLHFLCASFWQTWVPTLGVSDRWEAIYRRDRYRCTSPVCHQRHVTLHHVEYRASGGSDDPDNLTSPCAFCHLEGEHGGRLQILPPGSNPTWVLGRQPIMRVHGRERILLA
;
A
#
# COMPACT_ATOMS: atom_id res chain seq x y z
N MET A 1 33.46 -10.13 3.53
CA MET A 1 32.16 -9.65 3.02
C MET A 1 32.00 -8.17 3.27
N THR A 2 32.20 -7.70 4.50
CA THR A 2 32.16 -6.27 4.85
C THR A 2 33.10 -5.44 3.96
N GLU A 3 34.38 -5.82 3.87
CA GLU A 3 35.34 -5.17 2.98
C GLU A 3 34.88 -5.19 1.51
N ALA A 4 34.29 -6.30 1.06
CA ALA A 4 33.79 -6.43 -0.32
C ALA A 4 32.61 -5.47 -0.61
N LEU A 5 31.75 -5.23 0.37
CA LEU A 5 30.67 -4.23 0.30
C LEU A 5 31.20 -2.80 0.36
N GLU A 6 32.12 -2.50 1.28
CA GLU A 6 32.73 -1.17 1.45
C GLU A 6 33.50 -0.76 0.20
N THR A 7 34.24 -1.71 -0.37
CA THR A 7 34.96 -1.53 -1.64
C THR A 7 34.05 -1.72 -2.86
N GLY A 8 32.73 -1.73 -2.72
CA GLY A 8 31.79 -1.82 -3.85
C GLY A 8 31.99 -2.98 -4.82
N SER A 9 32.77 -4.01 -4.45
CA SER A 9 33.07 -5.17 -5.28
C SER A 9 31.88 -6.12 -5.41
N ILE A 10 30.97 -6.07 -4.43
CA ILE A 10 29.64 -6.68 -4.48
C ILE A 10 28.59 -5.67 -4.02
N GLY A 11 27.37 -5.79 -4.55
CA GLY A 11 26.23 -5.00 -4.09
C GLY A 11 25.54 -5.60 -2.85
N TRP A 12 24.67 -4.83 -2.21
CA TRP A 12 23.93 -5.25 -1.00
C TRP A 12 23.17 -6.57 -1.18
N SER A 13 22.40 -6.71 -2.28
CA SER A 13 21.64 -7.93 -2.55
C SER A 13 22.51 -9.17 -2.72
N MET A 14 23.72 -9.03 -3.29
CA MET A 14 24.68 -10.13 -3.37
C MET A 14 25.18 -10.49 -1.97
N ALA A 15 25.60 -9.50 -1.19
CA ALA A 15 26.08 -9.76 0.17
C ALA A 15 25.01 -10.40 1.06
N GLU A 16 23.76 -9.94 0.99
CA GLU A 16 22.64 -10.53 1.72
C GLU A 16 22.39 -11.99 1.30
N LEU A 17 22.39 -12.28 -0.01
CA LEU A 17 22.28 -13.64 -0.53
C LEU A 17 23.40 -14.51 0.02
N LEU A 18 24.65 -14.08 -0.15
CA LEU A 18 25.80 -14.88 0.28
C LEU A 18 25.81 -15.06 1.80
N ALA A 19 25.45 -14.06 2.60
CA ALA A 19 25.43 -14.13 4.05
C ALA A 19 24.46 -15.20 4.60
N ARG A 20 23.39 -15.53 3.86
CA ARG A 20 22.47 -16.63 4.21
C ARG A 20 23.10 -18.02 4.07
N HIS A 21 24.14 -18.15 3.24
CA HIS A 21 24.81 -19.42 2.92
C HIS A 21 26.26 -19.48 3.42
N ALA A 22 26.86 -18.35 3.78
CA ALA A 22 28.25 -18.24 4.19
C ALA A 22 28.45 -18.69 5.65
N THR A 23 29.53 -19.42 5.87
CA THR A 23 30.15 -19.64 7.17
C THR A 23 31.54 -19.02 7.16
N ALA A 24 32.18 -18.92 8.33
CA ALA A 24 33.56 -18.43 8.43
C ALA A 24 34.55 -19.20 7.53
N GLN A 25 34.27 -20.47 7.20
CA GLN A 25 35.13 -21.27 6.31
C GLN A 25 34.76 -21.14 4.83
N THR A 26 33.51 -20.83 4.49
CA THR A 26 33.03 -20.79 3.10
C THR A 26 32.97 -19.39 2.50
N GLU A 27 33.09 -18.34 3.33
CA GLU A 27 32.96 -16.94 2.92
C GLU A 27 33.90 -16.57 1.75
N ALA A 28 35.18 -16.90 1.84
CA ALA A 28 36.15 -16.58 0.80
C ALA A 28 35.83 -17.28 -0.53
N ALA A 29 35.47 -18.57 -0.48
CA ALA A 29 35.09 -19.33 -1.66
C ALA A 29 33.77 -18.83 -2.29
N LEU A 30 32.82 -18.40 -1.47
CA LEU A 30 31.56 -17.81 -1.94
C LEU A 30 31.78 -16.43 -2.57
N LEU A 31 32.67 -15.61 -2.03
CA LEU A 31 33.05 -14.32 -2.62
C LEU A 31 33.77 -14.52 -3.97
N GLU A 32 34.67 -15.50 -4.05
CA GLU A 32 35.33 -15.87 -5.31
C GLU A 32 34.32 -16.40 -6.34
N ALA A 33 33.42 -17.28 -5.91
CA ALA A 33 32.36 -17.81 -6.77
C ALA A 33 31.36 -16.75 -7.24
N ALA A 34 31.12 -15.70 -6.44
CA ALA A 34 30.28 -14.56 -6.79
C ALA A 34 30.99 -13.57 -7.72
N SER A 35 32.33 -13.58 -7.74
CA SER A 35 33.12 -12.72 -8.63
C SER A 35 32.76 -12.96 -10.08
N GLY A 36 32.23 -11.93 -10.74
CA GLY A 36 31.76 -12.01 -12.12
C GLY A 36 30.42 -12.72 -12.34
N LYS A 37 29.70 -13.10 -11.27
CA LYS A 37 28.31 -13.60 -11.34
C LYS A 37 27.31 -12.53 -10.93
N THR A 38 26.11 -12.60 -11.50
CA THR A 38 24.96 -11.80 -11.08
C THR A 38 24.31 -12.37 -9.82
N VAL A 39 23.49 -11.57 -9.13
CA VAL A 39 22.75 -12.04 -7.96
C VAL A 39 21.85 -13.20 -8.33
N GLN A 40 21.20 -13.14 -9.50
CA GLN A 40 20.32 -14.21 -9.97
C GLN A 40 21.09 -15.50 -10.33
N ALA A 41 22.21 -15.40 -11.04
CA ALA A 41 23.05 -16.56 -11.33
C ALA A 41 23.57 -17.21 -10.04
N MET A 42 23.92 -16.40 -9.04
CA MET A 42 24.34 -16.90 -7.73
C MET A 42 23.18 -17.55 -6.97
N ARG A 43 21.97 -16.98 -7.04
CA ARG A 43 20.75 -17.53 -6.42
C ARG A 43 20.41 -18.90 -7.00
N VAL A 44 20.41 -19.05 -8.32
CA VAL A 44 20.19 -20.35 -8.98
C VAL A 44 21.25 -21.36 -8.57
N ALA A 45 22.52 -20.95 -8.45
CA ALA A 45 23.61 -21.83 -8.03
C ALA A 45 23.48 -22.27 -6.56
N LEU A 46 22.95 -21.42 -5.68
CA LEU A 46 22.79 -21.69 -4.25
C LEU A 46 21.43 -22.32 -3.89
N SER A 47 20.40 -22.13 -4.73
CA SER A 47 19.02 -22.57 -4.51
C SER A 47 18.32 -22.85 -5.85
N PRO A 48 18.53 -24.03 -6.46
CA PRO A 48 18.03 -24.37 -7.80
C PRO A 48 16.50 -24.43 -7.94
N HIS A 49 15.77 -24.44 -6.83
CA HIS A 49 14.30 -24.52 -6.81
C HIS A 49 13.60 -23.18 -6.58
N GLU A 50 14.35 -22.09 -6.39
CA GLU A 50 13.77 -20.76 -6.17
C GLU A 50 13.28 -20.17 -7.51
N GLN A 51 11.97 -19.93 -7.62
CA GLN A 51 11.39 -19.30 -8.81
C GLN A 51 11.84 -17.83 -8.91
N PRO A 52 12.00 -17.30 -10.15
CA PRO A 52 12.39 -15.91 -10.34
C PRO A 52 11.36 -14.94 -9.74
N ASP A 53 11.85 -13.76 -9.36
CA ASP A 53 11.08 -12.71 -8.71
C ASP A 53 9.89 -12.23 -9.58
N ASP A 54 8.65 -12.44 -9.09
CA ASP A 54 7.39 -12.12 -9.77
C ASP A 54 7.29 -10.65 -10.24
N ASP A 55 8.04 -9.76 -9.59
CA ASP A 55 8.04 -8.32 -9.86
C ASP A 55 8.59 -7.96 -11.26
N GLU A 56 9.45 -8.81 -11.83
CA GLU A 56 9.99 -8.65 -13.19
C GLU A 56 8.96 -8.98 -14.28
N LEU A 57 8.05 -9.92 -13.99
CA LEU A 57 7.02 -10.38 -14.92
C LEU A 57 5.71 -9.61 -14.76
N ALA A 58 5.59 -8.81 -13.70
CA ALA A 58 4.42 -7.99 -13.45
C ALA A 58 4.13 -7.02 -14.62
N ARG A 59 2.88 -7.04 -15.08
CA ARG A 59 2.35 -6.21 -16.17
C ARG A 59 1.49 -5.08 -15.62
N THR A 60 1.32 -4.02 -16.41
CA THR A 60 0.40 -2.94 -16.07
C THR A 60 -0.94 -3.16 -16.76
N LEU A 61 -1.97 -3.44 -15.96
CA LEU A 61 -3.36 -3.42 -16.39
C LEU A 61 -3.85 -1.97 -16.39
N SER A 62 -4.21 -1.45 -17.57
CA SER A 62 -4.76 -0.10 -17.73
C SER A 62 -6.20 -0.19 -18.22
N LEU A 63 -7.13 0.32 -17.41
CA LEU A 63 -8.58 0.28 -17.67
C LEU A 63 -9.11 1.71 -17.66
N THR A 64 -9.87 2.11 -18.68
CA THR A 64 -10.57 3.41 -18.68
C THR A 64 -12.05 3.14 -18.51
N VAL A 65 -12.56 3.43 -17.32
CA VAL A 65 -13.90 3.03 -16.87
C VAL A 65 -14.70 4.23 -16.37
N PRO A 66 -16.03 4.16 -16.37
CA PRO A 66 -16.87 5.13 -15.65
C PRO A 66 -16.46 5.28 -14.19
N VAL A 67 -16.67 6.46 -13.61
CA VAL A 67 -16.34 6.73 -12.20
C VAL A 67 -17.08 5.76 -11.25
N GLU A 68 -18.33 5.47 -11.53
CA GLU A 68 -19.13 4.47 -10.81
C GLU A 68 -18.50 3.06 -10.79
N GLU A 69 -17.90 2.61 -11.89
CA GLU A 69 -17.18 1.32 -11.92
C GLU A 69 -15.86 1.38 -11.15
N ALA A 70 -15.16 2.51 -11.18
CA ALA A 70 -13.97 2.70 -10.37
C ALA A 70 -14.30 2.69 -8.87
N TRP A 71 -15.44 3.28 -8.48
CA TRP A 71 -15.97 3.18 -7.11
C TRP A 71 -16.34 1.75 -6.73
N ALA A 72 -17.01 1.01 -7.62
CA ALA A 72 -17.34 -0.39 -7.38
C ALA A 72 -16.07 -1.23 -7.14
N LEU A 73 -15.03 -1.03 -7.94
CA LEU A 73 -13.75 -1.71 -7.74
C LEU A 73 -13.12 -1.35 -6.39
N GLU A 74 -13.11 -0.07 -6.02
CA GLU A 74 -12.53 0.39 -4.75
C GLU A 74 -13.30 -0.16 -3.53
N ALA A 75 -14.63 -0.18 -3.58
CA ALA A 75 -15.45 -0.80 -2.54
C ALA A 75 -15.19 -2.32 -2.44
N THR A 76 -15.06 -2.99 -3.58
CA THR A 76 -14.72 -4.43 -3.62
C THR A 76 -13.33 -4.69 -3.04
N ARG A 77 -12.33 -3.85 -3.37
CA ARG A 77 -10.99 -3.94 -2.78
C ARG A 77 -11.02 -3.82 -1.26
N MET A 78 -11.76 -2.83 -0.73
CA MET A 78 -11.93 -2.66 0.73
C MET A 78 -12.56 -3.90 1.37
N MET A 79 -13.55 -4.50 0.70
CA MET A 79 -14.22 -5.72 1.14
C MET A 79 -13.27 -6.92 1.19
N VAL A 80 -12.51 -7.15 0.12
CA VAL A 80 -11.51 -8.24 0.05
C VAL A 80 -10.45 -8.07 1.14
N GLU A 81 -9.90 -6.87 1.33
CA GLU A 81 -8.91 -6.63 2.39
C GLU A 81 -9.47 -6.85 3.79
N HIS A 82 -10.77 -6.60 3.99
CA HIS A 82 -11.43 -6.89 5.25
C HIS A 82 -11.56 -8.39 5.49
N MET A 83 -11.98 -9.15 4.48
CA MET A 83 -12.15 -10.60 4.55
C MET A 83 -10.82 -11.35 4.71
N ASP A 84 -9.77 -10.94 3.97
CA ASP A 84 -8.44 -11.55 4.05
C ASP A 84 -7.67 -11.14 5.32
N GLY A 85 -8.13 -10.09 6.02
CA GLY A 85 -7.50 -9.58 7.22
C GLY A 85 -6.18 -8.83 7.01
N LYS A 86 -5.74 -8.66 5.75
CA LYS A 86 -4.50 -7.98 5.36
C LYS A 86 -4.72 -7.08 4.15
N ALA A 87 -3.85 -6.08 3.99
CA ALA A 87 -3.77 -5.33 2.75
C ALA A 87 -3.29 -6.28 1.64
N THR A 88 -4.05 -6.41 0.57
CA THR A 88 -3.82 -7.43 -0.47
C THR A 88 -2.98 -6.90 -1.62
N GLY A 89 -2.72 -5.59 -1.69
CA GLY A 89 -1.95 -5.02 -2.80
C GLY A 89 -2.64 -5.27 -4.15
N GLY A 90 -1.97 -5.93 -5.09
CA GLY A 90 -2.57 -6.36 -6.36
C GLY A 90 -3.37 -7.66 -6.29
N HIS A 91 -3.25 -8.41 -5.18
CA HIS A 91 -3.82 -9.76 -5.06
C HIS A 91 -5.35 -9.77 -4.90
N PHE A 92 -5.99 -8.63 -4.55
CA PHE A 92 -7.46 -8.61 -4.54
C PHE A 92 -8.03 -8.96 -5.92
N LEU A 93 -7.32 -8.63 -7.01
CA LEU A 93 -7.78 -8.96 -8.35
C LEU A 93 -7.84 -10.48 -8.57
N GLU A 94 -6.96 -11.27 -7.94
CA GLU A 94 -7.02 -12.73 -7.98
C GLU A 94 -8.32 -13.25 -7.39
N SER A 95 -8.74 -12.71 -6.23
CA SER A 95 -10.02 -13.06 -5.59
C SER A 95 -11.22 -12.73 -6.48
N LEU A 96 -11.20 -11.56 -7.14
CA LEU A 96 -12.24 -11.16 -8.09
C LEU A 96 -12.26 -12.08 -9.32
N LEU A 97 -11.08 -12.43 -9.85
CA LEU A 97 -10.97 -13.29 -11.03
C LEU A 97 -11.41 -14.72 -10.73
N ALA A 98 -11.09 -15.25 -9.55
CA ALA A 98 -11.52 -16.58 -9.14
C ALA A 98 -13.05 -16.66 -9.03
N GLU A 99 -13.68 -15.66 -8.42
CA GLU A 99 -15.13 -15.59 -8.31
C GLU A 99 -15.80 -15.35 -9.67
N GLY A 100 -15.24 -14.43 -10.45
CA GLY A 100 -15.71 -14.13 -11.80
C GLY A 100 -15.57 -15.32 -12.75
N TYR A 101 -14.52 -16.13 -12.60
CA TYR A 101 -14.33 -17.37 -13.36
C TYR A 101 -15.45 -18.37 -13.06
N THR A 102 -15.72 -18.65 -11.78
CA THR A 102 -16.82 -19.54 -11.38
C THR A 102 -18.16 -19.05 -11.95
N SER A 103 -18.47 -17.77 -11.77
CA SER A 103 -19.70 -17.16 -12.29
C SER A 103 -19.78 -17.23 -13.83
N LEU A 104 -18.67 -17.05 -14.53
CA LEU A 104 -18.63 -17.04 -15.99
C LEU A 104 -18.78 -18.45 -16.57
N LEU A 105 -18.25 -19.48 -15.90
CA LEU A 105 -18.41 -20.87 -16.32
C LEU A 105 -19.88 -21.32 -16.33
N GLU A 106 -20.72 -20.78 -15.44
CA GLU A 106 -22.16 -21.04 -15.45
C GLU A 106 -22.86 -20.52 -16.71
N LEU A 107 -22.24 -19.57 -17.43
CA LEU A 107 -22.76 -18.96 -18.66
C LEU A 107 -22.17 -19.57 -19.94
N VAL A 108 -21.22 -20.50 -19.83
CA VAL A 108 -20.56 -21.15 -20.96
C VAL A 108 -21.26 -22.47 -21.29
N ASP A 109 -21.50 -22.72 -22.58
CA ASP A 109 -21.99 -24.02 -23.03
C ASP A 109 -20.94 -25.11 -22.70
N PRO A 110 -21.31 -26.20 -21.99
CA PRO A 110 -20.40 -27.32 -21.71
C PRO A 110 -19.70 -27.91 -22.96
N CYS A 111 -20.28 -27.71 -24.15
CA CYS A 111 -19.71 -28.15 -25.41
C CYS A 111 -18.53 -27.29 -25.90
N GLU A 112 -18.37 -26.07 -25.39
CA GLU A 112 -17.22 -25.22 -25.70
C GLU A 112 -16.03 -25.54 -24.80
N ASN A 113 -14.90 -25.90 -25.42
CA ASN A 113 -13.68 -26.22 -24.68
C ASN A 113 -12.88 -24.97 -24.29
N VAL A 114 -13.52 -24.10 -23.48
CA VAL A 114 -12.90 -22.87 -22.97
C VAL A 114 -11.65 -23.18 -22.13
N SER A 115 -11.68 -24.28 -21.37
CA SER A 115 -10.53 -24.77 -20.60
C SER A 115 -9.31 -25.01 -21.49
N ALA A 116 -9.43 -25.79 -22.57
CA ALA A 116 -8.30 -26.07 -23.44
C ALA A 116 -7.76 -24.83 -24.16
N GLN A 117 -8.63 -23.86 -24.47
CA GLN A 117 -8.17 -22.58 -25.03
C GLN A 117 -7.30 -21.82 -24.03
N MET A 118 -7.74 -21.71 -22.77
CA MET A 118 -6.97 -21.06 -21.71
C MET A 118 -5.65 -21.79 -21.43
N ASP A 119 -5.66 -23.13 -21.38
CA ASP A 119 -4.46 -23.95 -21.17
C ASP A 119 -3.40 -23.76 -22.27
N ALA A 120 -3.84 -23.61 -23.52
CA ALA A 120 -2.95 -23.34 -24.64
C ALA A 120 -2.29 -21.96 -24.54
N GLU A 121 -3.04 -20.95 -24.11
CA GLU A 121 -2.53 -19.59 -23.89
C GLU A 121 -1.58 -19.53 -22.69
N ASP A 122 -1.89 -20.23 -21.61
CA ASP A 122 -1.01 -20.36 -20.45
C ASP A 122 0.32 -21.03 -20.83
N THR A 123 0.26 -22.05 -21.68
CA THR A 123 1.45 -22.71 -22.22
C THR A 123 2.29 -21.76 -23.07
N ALA A 124 1.64 -21.00 -23.96
CA ALA A 124 2.32 -19.98 -24.77
C ALA A 124 2.93 -18.88 -23.90
N TRP A 125 2.23 -18.45 -22.85
CA TRP A 125 2.73 -17.48 -21.89
C TRP A 125 3.97 -18.00 -21.15
N ARG A 126 3.94 -19.23 -20.62
CA ARG A 126 5.11 -19.85 -19.97
C ARG A 126 6.32 -19.91 -20.91
N ALA A 127 6.12 -20.25 -22.18
CA ALA A 127 7.20 -20.26 -23.17
C ALA A 127 7.78 -18.86 -23.43
N GLU A 128 6.94 -17.83 -23.52
CA GLU A 128 7.38 -16.45 -23.64
C GLU A 128 8.13 -15.97 -22.38
N MET A 129 7.69 -16.36 -21.18
CA MET A 129 8.40 -16.04 -19.94
C MET A 129 9.79 -16.68 -19.90
N GLN A 130 9.92 -17.94 -20.32
CA GLN A 130 11.23 -18.61 -20.45
C GLN A 130 12.14 -17.88 -21.44
N ARG A 131 11.58 -17.38 -22.56
CA ARG A 131 12.34 -16.59 -23.53
C ARG A 131 12.83 -15.27 -22.93
N LEU A 132 12.00 -14.56 -22.18
CA LEU A 132 12.39 -13.32 -21.49
C LEU A 132 13.50 -13.58 -20.46
N GLN A 133 13.41 -14.68 -19.71
CA GLN A 133 14.48 -15.11 -18.81
C GLN A 133 15.80 -15.36 -19.55
N HIS A 134 15.76 -15.98 -20.73
CA HIS A 134 16.95 -16.18 -21.55
C HIS A 134 17.55 -14.84 -22.03
N LEU A 135 16.71 -13.91 -22.50
CA LEU A 135 17.16 -12.57 -22.89
C LEU A 135 17.77 -11.80 -21.71
N HIS A 136 17.26 -12.01 -20.49
CA HIS A 136 17.85 -11.45 -19.28
C HIS A 136 19.27 -12.00 -19.08
N ALA A 137 19.46 -13.32 -19.14
CA ALA A 137 20.78 -13.95 -19.05
C ALA A 137 21.75 -13.46 -20.15
N GLU A 138 21.29 -13.26 -21.38
CA GLU A 138 22.12 -12.67 -22.44
C GLU A 138 22.47 -11.19 -22.20
N ALA A 139 21.56 -10.43 -21.60
CA ALA A 139 21.82 -9.05 -21.21
C ALA A 139 22.82 -8.98 -20.05
N GLU A 140 22.81 -9.94 -19.13
CA GLU A 140 23.81 -10.07 -18.07
C GLU A 140 25.23 -10.22 -18.62
N LEU A 141 25.41 -11.00 -19.69
CA LEU A 141 26.71 -11.14 -20.35
C LEU A 141 27.19 -9.83 -21.01
N ARG A 142 26.26 -8.98 -21.46
CA ARG A 142 26.53 -7.72 -22.18
C ARG A 142 26.65 -6.52 -21.25
N SER A 143 26.09 -6.56 -20.04
CA SER A 143 25.99 -5.43 -19.10
C SER A 143 27.29 -5.09 -18.37
N ARG A 144 28.44 -5.53 -18.90
CA ARG A 144 29.77 -5.13 -18.38
C ARG A 144 29.87 -3.60 -18.40
N PRO A 145 30.36 -2.97 -17.32
CA PRO A 145 30.42 -1.52 -17.25
C PRO A 145 31.22 -0.94 -18.41
N THR A 146 30.60 -0.10 -19.24
CA THR A 146 31.33 0.73 -20.22
C THR A 146 32.22 1.75 -19.51
N VAL A 147 31.82 2.14 -18.28
CA VAL A 147 32.58 3.01 -17.39
C VAL A 147 32.91 2.22 -16.13
N HIS A 148 34.20 2.01 -15.89
CA HIS A 148 34.68 1.52 -14.60
C HIS A 148 34.59 2.65 -13.59
N THR A 149 33.67 2.52 -12.64
CA THR A 149 33.67 3.36 -11.44
C THR A 149 34.70 2.77 -10.48
N GLN A 150 35.66 3.58 -10.04
CA GLN A 150 36.47 3.16 -8.90
C GLN A 150 35.55 2.97 -7.70
N PRO A 151 35.71 1.89 -6.94
CA PRO A 151 34.94 1.74 -5.74
C PRO A 151 35.24 2.88 -4.78
N HIS A 152 34.17 3.55 -4.35
CA HIS A 152 34.24 4.60 -3.35
C HIS A 152 33.74 4.00 -2.04
N ALA A 153 34.68 3.67 -1.15
CA ALA A 153 34.33 3.45 0.25
C ALA A 153 33.67 4.73 0.75
N GLY A 154 32.37 4.66 1.04
CA GLY A 154 31.68 5.79 1.66
C GLY A 154 32.41 6.21 2.94
N GLU A 155 32.24 7.45 3.37
CA GLU A 155 32.71 7.91 4.67
C GLU A 155 31.86 7.27 5.78
N ALA A 156 32.02 5.96 5.97
CA ALA A 156 31.44 5.26 7.10
C ALA A 156 32.24 5.64 8.35
N PRO A 157 31.57 6.08 9.43
CA PRO A 157 32.24 6.29 10.72
C PRO A 157 32.89 4.97 11.19
N ALA A 158 33.97 5.06 11.95
CA ALA A 158 34.60 3.87 12.50
C ALA A 158 33.64 3.17 13.48
N PHE A 159 33.71 1.84 13.59
CA PHE A 159 32.89 1.09 14.55
C PHE A 159 33.13 1.59 16.00
N ASP A 160 34.35 2.03 16.30
CA ASP A 160 34.73 2.58 17.60
C ASP A 160 34.08 3.96 17.90
N ASP A 161 33.47 4.62 16.91
CA ASP A 161 32.72 5.88 17.07
C ASP A 161 31.24 5.67 17.44
N LEU A 162 30.84 4.43 17.72
CA LEU A 162 29.47 4.13 18.16
C LEU A 162 29.17 4.84 19.50
N PRO A 163 28.14 5.71 19.53
CA PRO A 163 27.75 6.36 20.78
C PRO A 163 27.37 5.34 21.85
N SER A 164 27.74 5.61 23.09
CA SER A 164 27.27 4.83 24.24
C SER A 164 25.97 5.42 24.79
N GLY A 165 25.02 4.55 25.16
CA GLY A 165 23.71 4.92 25.68
C GLY A 165 22.61 4.98 24.61
N ILE A 166 21.38 4.68 25.02
CA ILE A 166 20.23 4.52 24.11
C ILE A 166 19.87 5.86 23.46
N GLU A 167 19.93 6.95 24.21
CA GLU A 167 19.58 8.30 23.78
C GLU A 167 20.56 8.82 22.72
N ALA A 168 21.85 8.56 22.92
CA ALA A 168 22.88 8.95 21.96
C ALA A 168 22.82 8.10 20.68
N LEU A 169 22.50 6.81 20.81
CA LEU A 169 22.22 5.92 19.67
C LEU A 169 20.99 6.39 18.88
N ASP A 170 19.88 6.69 19.55
CA ASP A 170 18.66 7.21 18.91
C ASP A 170 18.92 8.53 18.19
N ALA A 171 19.61 9.49 18.83
CA ALA A 171 19.97 10.76 18.20
C ALA A 171 20.82 10.54 16.94
N ARG A 172 21.76 9.59 16.97
CA ARG A 172 22.60 9.25 15.83
C ARG A 172 21.82 8.54 14.72
N ILE A 173 20.90 7.63 15.06
CA ILE A 173 20.00 6.97 14.10
C ILE A 173 19.14 8.02 13.39
N ARG A 174 18.55 8.97 14.12
CA ARG A 174 17.74 10.05 13.55
C ARG A 174 18.55 10.97 12.63
N HIS A 175 19.79 11.29 13.02
CA HIS A 175 20.71 12.06 12.19
C HIS A 175 20.99 11.35 10.85
N TYR A 176 21.42 10.09 10.88
CA TYR A 176 21.68 9.32 9.65
C TYR A 176 20.42 9.09 8.83
N SER A 177 19.26 8.92 9.47
CA SER A 177 17.99 8.82 8.74
C SER A 177 17.70 10.07 7.91
N ALA A 178 17.94 11.27 8.45
CA ALA A 178 17.76 12.53 7.71
C ALA A 178 18.80 12.71 6.60
N GLU A 179 20.06 12.33 6.86
CA GLU A 179 21.14 12.37 5.87
C GLU A 179 20.86 11.41 4.69
N LEU A 180 20.45 10.17 4.99
CA LEU A 180 20.05 9.18 4.00
C LEU A 180 18.85 9.65 3.19
N ALA A 181 17.82 10.21 3.83
CA ALA A 181 16.66 10.74 3.14
C ALA A 181 17.02 11.88 2.17
N SER A 182 17.95 12.75 2.57
CA SER A 182 18.48 13.82 1.72
C SER A 182 19.25 13.27 0.51
N ARG A 183 20.10 12.26 0.74
CA ARG A 183 20.82 11.55 -0.33
C ARG A 183 19.89 10.81 -1.26
N ASP A 184 18.85 10.15 -0.74
CA ASP A 184 17.85 9.42 -1.51
C ASP A 184 17.06 10.36 -2.44
N LEU A 185 16.76 11.57 -1.97
CA LEU A 185 16.14 12.59 -2.81
C LEU A 185 17.04 12.99 -3.98
N PHE A 186 18.32 13.25 -3.72
CA PHE A 186 19.29 13.58 -4.77
C PHE A 186 19.53 12.41 -5.73
N PHE A 187 19.72 11.20 -5.20
CA PHE A 187 19.80 9.95 -5.96
C PHE A 187 18.59 9.82 -6.89
N GLY A 188 17.38 10.09 -6.38
CA GLY A 188 16.16 10.07 -7.18
C GLY A 188 16.19 11.04 -8.37
N ARG A 189 16.80 12.23 -8.23
CA ARG A 189 16.96 13.20 -9.33
C ARG A 189 17.92 12.70 -10.41
N VAL A 190 19.07 12.16 -10.00
CA VAL A 190 20.07 11.58 -10.93
C VAL A 190 19.49 10.37 -11.64
N ALA A 191 18.83 9.47 -10.90
CA ALA A 191 18.18 8.30 -11.44
C ALA A 191 17.05 8.66 -12.41
N GLU A 192 16.25 9.69 -12.13
CA GLU A 192 15.22 10.16 -13.05
C GLU A 192 15.81 10.58 -14.41
N GLN A 193 16.90 11.36 -14.38
CA GLN A 193 17.59 11.78 -15.60
C GLN A 193 18.19 10.59 -16.36
N PHE A 194 18.84 9.66 -15.65
CA PHE A 194 19.37 8.44 -16.23
C PHE A 194 18.28 7.60 -16.93
N LEU A 195 17.12 7.43 -16.28
CA LEU A 195 15.99 6.68 -16.85
C LEU A 195 15.38 7.41 -18.05
N ALA A 196 15.29 8.75 -18.01
CA ALA A 196 14.78 9.56 -19.13
C ALA A 196 15.66 9.48 -20.39
N LEU A 197 16.96 9.26 -20.22
CA LEU A 197 17.92 9.06 -21.32
C LEU A 197 17.97 7.61 -21.85
N GLY A 198 17.10 6.71 -21.35
CA GLY A 198 17.17 5.29 -21.69
C GLY A 198 18.46 4.63 -21.19
N GLY A 199 19.05 5.14 -20.10
CA GLY A 199 20.40 4.78 -19.68
C GLY A 199 20.62 3.28 -19.46
N TRP A 200 19.63 2.56 -18.91
CA TRP A 200 19.74 1.11 -18.72
C TRP A 200 19.79 0.34 -20.06
N GLN A 201 19.04 0.79 -21.08
CA GLN A 201 19.09 0.19 -22.43
C GLN A 201 20.43 0.46 -23.09
N ALA A 202 20.92 1.70 -22.98
CA ALA A 202 22.21 2.11 -23.53
C ALA A 202 23.38 1.37 -22.88
N LEU A 203 23.25 0.96 -21.62
CA LEU A 203 24.21 0.13 -20.91
C LEU A 203 23.98 -1.39 -21.08
N GLY A 204 23.06 -1.80 -21.95
CA GLY A 204 22.86 -3.21 -22.33
C GLY A 204 22.02 -4.04 -21.34
N PHE A 205 21.36 -3.42 -20.37
CA PHE A 205 20.44 -4.13 -19.48
C PHE A 205 19.13 -4.46 -20.21
N SER A 206 18.52 -5.61 -19.87
CA SER A 206 17.25 -6.06 -20.46
C SER A 206 16.03 -5.27 -19.97
N SER A 207 16.09 -4.73 -18.76
CA SER A 207 15.02 -3.95 -18.15
C SER A 207 15.54 -3.00 -17.08
N GLU A 208 14.70 -2.05 -16.67
CA GLU A 208 14.97 -1.21 -15.51
C GLU A 208 15.12 -2.03 -14.21
N ALA A 209 14.32 -3.09 -14.03
CA ALA A 209 14.41 -3.95 -12.85
C ALA A 209 15.76 -4.67 -12.80
N HIS A 210 16.20 -5.18 -13.96
CA HIS A 210 17.49 -5.82 -14.12
C HIS A 210 18.63 -4.83 -13.78
N TYR A 211 18.58 -3.59 -14.28
CA TYR A 211 19.53 -2.55 -13.90
C TYR A 211 19.53 -2.25 -12.39
N ALA A 212 18.35 -2.05 -11.80
CA ALA A 212 18.23 -1.74 -10.37
C ALA A 212 18.85 -2.84 -9.50
N ARG A 213 18.54 -4.11 -9.79
CA ARG A 213 19.03 -5.24 -9.00
C ARG A 213 20.52 -5.45 -9.17
N GLU A 214 20.98 -5.57 -10.42
CA GLU A 214 22.35 -6.01 -10.68
C GLU A 214 23.38 -4.88 -10.60
N ARG A 215 22.98 -3.64 -10.93
CA ARG A 215 23.92 -2.51 -10.87
C ARG A 215 23.82 -1.70 -9.59
N LEU A 216 22.62 -1.53 -9.04
CA LEU A 216 22.40 -0.66 -7.88
C LEU A 216 22.21 -1.45 -6.57
N GLY A 217 21.97 -2.76 -6.63
CA GLY A 217 21.61 -3.55 -5.45
C GLY A 217 20.25 -3.14 -4.85
N LEU A 218 19.35 -2.59 -5.67
CA LEU A 218 18.03 -2.11 -5.26
C LEU A 218 16.92 -2.88 -5.96
N SER A 219 15.78 -3.07 -5.28
CA SER A 219 14.56 -3.46 -5.99
C SER A 219 14.10 -2.34 -6.93
N ARG A 220 13.38 -2.70 -7.99
CA ARG A 220 12.76 -1.72 -8.88
C ARG A 220 11.82 -0.77 -8.11
N ALA A 221 11.07 -1.31 -7.16
CA ALA A 221 10.19 -0.51 -6.30
C ALA A 221 10.97 0.55 -5.52
N SER A 222 12.13 0.19 -4.94
CA SER A 222 13.00 1.12 -4.21
C SER A 222 13.57 2.22 -5.12
N LEU A 223 14.05 1.86 -6.32
CA LEU A 223 14.49 2.84 -7.33
C LEU A 223 13.36 3.80 -7.71
N ARG A 224 12.17 3.25 -8.04
CA ARG A 224 11.00 4.04 -8.45
C ARG A 224 10.43 4.90 -7.33
N SER A 225 10.52 4.44 -6.09
CA SER A 225 10.14 5.18 -4.88
C SER A 225 10.96 6.47 -4.77
N LYS A 226 12.29 6.38 -4.88
CA LYS A 226 13.21 7.54 -4.86
C LYS A 226 12.99 8.49 -6.04
N VAL A 227 12.89 7.95 -7.27
CA VAL A 227 12.58 8.73 -8.48
C VAL A 227 11.23 9.44 -8.37
N SER A 228 10.21 8.77 -7.84
CA SER A 228 8.88 9.36 -7.69
C SER A 228 8.89 10.51 -6.70
N LEU A 229 9.56 10.37 -5.54
CA LEU A 229 9.69 11.46 -4.58
C LEU A 229 10.43 12.65 -5.20
N ALA A 230 11.59 12.41 -5.85
CA ALA A 230 12.38 13.46 -6.50
C ALA A 230 11.57 14.23 -7.55
N ARG A 231 10.82 13.53 -8.39
CA ARG A 231 9.99 14.15 -9.41
C ARG A 231 8.82 14.95 -8.82
N ARG A 232 8.12 14.38 -7.83
CA ARG A 232 6.88 14.95 -7.28
C ARG A 232 7.13 16.08 -6.27
N SER A 233 8.31 16.13 -5.65
CA SER A 233 8.71 17.20 -4.73
C SER A 233 9.25 18.45 -5.44
N ARG A 234 9.30 18.49 -6.77
CA ARG A 234 9.67 19.70 -7.51
C ARG A 234 8.68 20.82 -7.21
N GLY A 235 9.19 21.93 -6.67
CA GLY A 235 8.36 23.08 -6.26
C GLY A 235 7.61 22.88 -4.95
N LEU A 236 7.97 21.87 -4.16
CA LEU A 236 7.50 21.65 -2.79
C LEU A 236 8.64 21.90 -1.80
N ASP A 237 9.07 23.16 -1.70
CA ASP A 237 10.28 23.55 -0.98
C ASP A 237 10.13 23.28 0.53
N HIS A 238 8.94 23.43 1.10
CA HIS A 238 8.70 23.15 2.52
C HIS A 238 8.69 21.67 2.84
N VAL A 239 8.22 20.81 1.93
CA VAL A 239 8.32 19.35 2.09
C VAL A 239 9.78 18.90 2.03
N VAL A 240 10.54 19.42 1.06
CA VAL A 240 11.97 19.09 0.90
C VAL A 240 12.77 19.55 2.11
N ASP A 241 12.57 20.79 2.56
CA ASP A 241 13.23 21.33 3.74
C ASP A 241 12.90 20.51 5.01
N ALA A 242 11.61 20.16 5.21
CA ALA A 242 11.21 19.34 6.35
C ALA A 242 11.83 17.94 6.34
N LEU A 243 11.99 17.33 5.15
CA LEU A 243 12.66 16.05 4.99
C LEU A 243 14.15 16.14 5.31
N GLN A 244 14.84 17.14 4.76
CA GLN A 244 16.28 17.33 4.94
C GLN A 244 16.66 17.67 6.38
N GLN A 245 15.79 18.39 7.09
CA GLN A 245 15.96 18.70 8.51
C GLN A 245 15.50 17.56 9.44
N GLY A 246 14.99 16.44 8.90
CA GLY A 246 14.47 15.33 9.69
C GLY A 246 13.19 15.64 10.49
N ARG A 247 12.48 16.75 10.16
CA ARG A 247 11.17 17.09 10.76
C ARG A 247 10.08 16.13 10.30
N ILE A 248 10.20 15.59 9.08
CA ILE A 248 9.38 14.49 8.57
C ILE A 248 10.30 13.38 8.01
N GLY A 249 9.85 12.13 8.12
CA GLY A 249 10.57 11.00 7.53
C GLY A 249 10.29 10.83 6.02
N PHE A 250 11.09 9.98 5.36
CA PHE A 250 10.97 9.67 3.93
C PHE A 250 9.56 9.28 3.52
N GLU A 251 8.96 8.31 4.22
CA GLU A 251 7.60 7.82 3.95
C GLU A 251 6.53 8.92 4.03
N ALA A 252 6.64 9.82 5.01
CA ALA A 252 5.72 10.96 5.13
C ALA A 252 5.89 11.93 3.95
N ALA A 253 7.13 12.25 3.57
CA ALA A 253 7.40 13.08 2.40
C ALA A 253 6.86 12.45 1.11
N GLN A 254 6.93 11.12 0.97
CA GLN A 254 6.34 10.43 -0.16
C GLN A 254 4.82 10.59 -0.22
N LEU A 255 4.12 10.44 0.91
CA LEU A 255 2.68 10.66 0.99
C LEU A 255 2.33 12.10 0.62
N LEU A 256 3.00 13.08 1.23
CA LEU A 256 2.73 14.49 0.97
C LEU A 256 2.98 14.88 -0.48
N ALA A 257 4.06 14.40 -1.10
CA ALA A 257 4.38 14.68 -2.50
C ALA A 257 3.31 14.15 -3.49
N ARG A 258 2.38 13.28 -3.07
CA ARG A 258 1.28 12.82 -3.94
C ARG A 258 0.17 13.86 -4.07
N ILE A 259 -0.07 14.65 -3.04
CA ILE A 259 -1.25 15.51 -2.94
C ILE A 259 -0.90 16.99 -2.73
N ALA A 260 0.21 17.31 -2.07
CA ALA A 260 0.56 18.68 -1.74
C ALA A 260 0.82 19.52 -3.00
N THR A 261 0.49 20.80 -2.90
CA THR A 261 0.81 21.84 -3.88
C THR A 261 1.69 22.89 -3.20
N ALA A 262 2.29 23.80 -3.97
CA ALA A 262 3.06 24.92 -3.42
C ALA A 262 2.27 25.76 -2.40
N ASN A 263 0.93 25.83 -2.54
CA ASN A 263 0.08 26.58 -1.62
C ASN A 263 -0.34 25.77 -0.37
N THR A 264 -0.38 24.43 -0.46
CA THR A 264 -0.89 23.57 0.63
C THR A 264 0.21 22.85 1.39
N GLU A 265 1.45 22.85 0.89
CA GLU A 265 2.54 22.06 1.48
C GLU A 265 2.86 22.41 2.94
N ARG A 266 2.82 23.69 3.33
CA ARG A 266 3.06 24.11 4.71
C ARG A 266 2.06 23.48 5.68
N ALA A 267 0.78 23.56 5.33
CA ALA A 267 -0.30 22.99 6.13
C ALA A 267 -0.16 21.46 6.25
N TRP A 268 0.29 20.79 5.19
CA TRP A 268 0.56 19.35 5.23
C TRP A 268 1.76 18.96 6.09
N VAL A 269 2.84 19.73 6.06
CA VAL A 269 4.01 19.51 6.93
C VAL A 269 3.62 19.69 8.40
N GLU A 270 2.86 20.74 8.73
CA GLU A 270 2.32 20.97 10.08
C GLU A 270 1.33 19.87 10.52
N ARG A 271 0.51 19.36 9.59
CA ARG A 271 -0.38 18.24 9.85
C ARG A 271 0.42 16.97 10.12
N ALA A 272 1.41 16.64 9.30
CA ALA A 272 2.26 15.45 9.47
C ALA A 272 3.00 15.42 10.81
N ALA A 273 3.44 16.57 11.32
CA ALA A 273 4.08 16.66 12.64
C ALA A 273 3.17 16.21 13.79
N ARG A 274 1.85 16.41 13.63
CA ARG A 274 0.81 16.13 14.64
C ARG A 274 0.04 14.83 14.40
N ARG A 275 0.41 14.05 13.38
CA ARG A 275 -0.26 12.79 13.05
C ARG A 275 0.67 11.61 13.25
N THR A 276 0.11 10.47 13.64
CA THR A 276 0.80 9.20 13.42
C THR A 276 0.86 8.93 11.92
N PHE A 277 1.78 8.09 11.48
CA PHE A 277 1.88 7.72 10.07
C PHE A 277 0.59 7.07 9.55
N LYS A 278 -0.08 6.26 10.37
CA LYS A 278 -1.42 5.71 10.09
C LYS A 278 -2.43 6.80 9.77
N HIS A 279 -2.56 7.79 10.64
CA HIS A 279 -3.53 8.87 10.44
C HIS A 279 -3.17 9.75 9.23
N LEU A 280 -1.88 10.04 9.02
CA LEU A 280 -1.44 10.78 7.84
C LEU A 280 -1.78 10.04 6.55
N ARG A 281 -1.54 8.72 6.51
CA ARG A 281 -1.86 7.87 5.35
C ARG A 281 -3.36 7.85 5.04
N GLU A 282 -4.20 7.74 6.07
CA GLU A 282 -5.66 7.82 5.93
C GLU A 282 -6.12 9.20 5.42
N GLU A 283 -5.53 10.29 5.91
CA GLU A 283 -5.87 11.66 5.49
C GLU A 283 -5.48 11.92 4.03
N VAL A 284 -4.28 11.49 3.62
CA VAL A 284 -3.84 11.57 2.23
C VAL A 284 -4.73 10.72 1.33
N HIS A 285 -5.10 9.52 1.76
CA HIS A 285 -6.01 8.66 1.00
C HIS A 285 -7.39 9.29 0.82
N ALA A 286 -7.95 9.92 1.86
CA ALA A 286 -9.24 10.63 1.76
C ALA A 286 -9.20 11.72 0.67
N VAL A 287 -8.16 12.54 0.65
CA VAL A 287 -7.99 13.61 -0.35
C VAL A 287 -7.80 13.03 -1.75
N GLU A 288 -7.01 11.96 -1.92
CA GLU A 288 -6.85 11.31 -3.22
C GLU A 288 -8.15 10.73 -3.76
N THR A 289 -8.95 10.13 -2.88
CA THR A 289 -10.26 9.57 -3.22
C THR A 289 -11.23 10.68 -3.64
N ALA A 290 -11.27 11.78 -2.89
CA ALA A 290 -12.09 12.95 -3.22
C ALA A 290 -11.71 13.57 -4.58
N ILE A 291 -10.41 13.75 -4.85
CA ILE A 291 -9.94 14.27 -6.14
C ILE A 291 -10.29 13.32 -7.28
N ARG A 292 -10.01 12.02 -7.11
CA ARG A 292 -10.13 11.04 -8.19
C ARG A 292 -11.59 10.74 -8.54
N LEU A 293 -12.45 10.66 -7.53
CA LEU A 293 -13.78 10.08 -7.67
C LEU A 293 -14.92 11.06 -7.43
N ALA A 294 -14.69 12.16 -6.72
CA ALA A 294 -15.67 13.26 -6.58
C ALA A 294 -15.31 14.48 -7.44
N GLY A 295 -14.16 14.46 -8.13
CA GLY A 295 -13.70 15.57 -8.97
C GLY A 295 -13.29 16.81 -8.17
N GLU A 296 -13.03 16.65 -6.88
CA GLU A 296 -12.56 17.74 -6.03
C GLU A 296 -11.19 18.25 -6.47
N THR A 297 -10.94 19.54 -6.24
CA THR A 297 -9.67 20.19 -6.58
C THR A 297 -8.90 20.67 -5.36
N ASP A 298 -9.55 20.71 -4.19
CA ASP A 298 -8.87 21.06 -2.94
C ASP A 298 -7.87 19.97 -2.58
N ARG A 299 -6.65 20.41 -2.31
CA ARG A 299 -5.54 19.54 -1.90
C ARG A 299 -4.98 19.94 -0.55
N SER A 300 -5.78 20.61 0.26
CA SER A 300 -5.48 20.97 1.64
C SER A 300 -5.62 19.73 2.54
N PRO A 301 -5.01 19.73 3.74
CA PRO A 301 -5.30 18.72 4.74
C PRO A 301 -6.81 18.61 5.00
N PRO A 302 -7.39 17.39 5.01
CA PRO A 302 -8.83 17.21 5.08
C PRO A 302 -9.40 17.75 6.40
N SER A 303 -10.65 18.21 6.33
CA SER A 303 -11.45 18.56 7.50
C SER A 303 -11.81 17.31 8.29
N GLU A 304 -12.19 17.49 9.57
CA GLU A 304 -12.70 16.39 10.38
C GLU A 304 -13.99 15.79 9.78
N GLU A 305 -14.82 16.63 9.16
CA GLU A 305 -16.04 16.20 8.47
C GLU A 305 -15.75 15.28 7.28
N LEU A 306 -14.81 15.64 6.40
CA LEU A 306 -14.43 14.76 5.28
C LEU A 306 -13.86 13.44 5.78
N ILE A 307 -13.08 13.47 6.87
CA ILE A 307 -12.57 12.25 7.48
C ILE A 307 -13.73 11.39 7.99
N GLU A 308 -14.68 11.96 8.72
CA GLU A 308 -15.82 11.20 9.24
C GLU A 308 -16.69 10.63 8.11
N GLN A 309 -16.91 11.38 7.02
CA GLN A 309 -17.62 10.90 5.83
C GLN A 309 -16.92 9.67 5.21
N MET A 310 -15.60 9.73 5.05
CA MET A 310 -14.82 8.59 4.54
C MET A 310 -14.86 7.39 5.49
N GLN A 311 -14.83 7.62 6.80
CA GLN A 311 -14.96 6.56 7.79
C GLN A 311 -16.34 5.94 7.79
N ALA A 312 -17.40 6.75 7.69
CA ALA A 312 -18.79 6.28 7.59
C ALA A 312 -19.01 5.43 6.33
N LEU A 313 -18.45 5.84 5.20
CA LEU A 313 -18.46 5.06 3.98
C LEU A 313 -17.73 3.72 4.16
N GLU A 314 -16.53 3.72 4.75
CA GLU A 314 -15.80 2.50 5.07
C GLU A 314 -16.65 1.56 5.95
N ARG A 315 -17.27 2.06 7.03
CA ARG A 315 -18.17 1.27 7.89
C ARG A 315 -19.34 0.66 7.11
N SER A 316 -19.94 1.43 6.21
CA SER A 316 -21.09 0.99 5.41
C SER A 316 -20.70 -0.08 4.37
N ILE A 317 -19.52 0.03 3.76
CA ILE A 317 -19.00 -0.98 2.83
C ILE A 317 -18.65 -2.27 3.57
N LEU A 318 -17.87 -2.17 4.66
CA LEU A 318 -17.36 -3.35 5.36
C LEU A 318 -18.46 -4.15 6.07
N SER A 319 -19.53 -3.49 6.52
CA SER A 319 -20.73 -4.17 7.04
C SER A 319 -21.66 -4.74 5.95
N GLY A 320 -21.36 -4.44 4.68
CA GLY A 320 -22.20 -4.77 3.53
C GLY A 320 -23.47 -3.91 3.41
N ALA A 321 -23.72 -2.95 4.31
CA ALA A 321 -24.91 -2.10 4.28
C ALA A 321 -25.03 -1.30 2.97
N PHE A 322 -23.93 -0.67 2.54
CA PHE A 322 -23.85 0.05 1.27
C PHE A 322 -24.22 -0.84 0.09
N LEU A 323 -23.62 -2.02 0.01
CA LEU A 323 -23.76 -2.93 -1.13
C LEU A 323 -25.14 -3.62 -1.15
N LYS A 324 -25.72 -3.92 0.01
CA LYS A 324 -27.11 -4.41 0.14
C LYS A 324 -28.10 -3.38 -0.41
N ASN A 325 -27.86 -2.08 -0.22
CA ASN A 325 -28.70 -1.02 -0.76
C ASN A 325 -28.56 -0.89 -2.29
N VAL A 326 -27.33 -0.96 -2.80
CA VAL A 326 -27.05 -0.97 -4.26
C VAL A 326 -27.74 -2.17 -4.93
N ALA A 327 -27.64 -3.36 -4.35
CA ALA A 327 -28.27 -4.58 -4.89
C ALA A 327 -29.81 -4.54 -4.89
N ARG A 328 -30.42 -3.75 -4.00
CA ARG A 328 -31.89 -3.56 -3.91
C ARG A 328 -32.43 -2.47 -4.84
N GLY A 329 -31.56 -1.75 -5.58
CA GLY A 329 -31.96 -0.66 -6.48
C GLY A 329 -32.46 0.61 -5.77
N GLY A 330 -32.13 0.80 -4.48
CA GLY A 330 -32.63 1.92 -3.68
C GLY A 330 -31.70 3.14 -3.67
N ALA A 331 -32.28 4.33 -3.87
CA ALA A 331 -31.67 5.60 -3.46
C ALA A 331 -31.44 5.59 -1.94
N VAL A 332 -30.36 6.24 -1.49
CA VAL A 332 -29.93 6.29 -0.10
C VAL A 332 -30.94 7.06 0.75
N GLU A 333 -31.73 6.37 1.57
CA GLU A 333 -32.36 6.97 2.76
C GLU A 333 -31.71 6.38 4.03
N PRO A 334 -31.14 7.21 4.92
CA PRO A 334 -30.67 6.75 6.22
C PRO A 334 -31.85 6.59 7.19
N GLU A 335 -31.91 5.44 7.86
CA GLU A 335 -32.77 5.20 9.03
C GLU A 335 -32.47 6.23 10.14
N PRO A 336 -33.49 6.72 10.87
CA PRO A 336 -33.29 7.79 11.84
C PRO A 336 -32.89 7.23 13.21
N GLU A 337 -31.72 7.61 13.73
CA GLU A 337 -31.57 8.00 15.14
C GLU A 337 -30.29 8.82 15.37
N GLU A 338 -30.53 10.05 15.82
CA GLU A 338 -29.67 11.03 16.52
C GLU A 338 -28.29 11.45 15.97
N THR A 339 -28.36 12.59 15.27
CA THR A 339 -27.42 13.74 15.17
C THR A 339 -26.70 13.98 13.83
N SER A 340 -27.01 15.18 13.29
CA SER A 340 -26.32 15.95 12.25
C SER A 340 -26.36 15.42 10.80
N ALA A 341 -27.34 15.91 10.04
CA ALA A 341 -27.51 15.69 8.61
C ALA A 341 -26.34 16.22 7.76
N VAL A 342 -25.94 15.41 6.77
CA VAL A 342 -24.83 15.62 5.83
C VAL A 342 -25.24 16.61 4.73
N GLN A 343 -24.53 17.74 4.61
CA GLN A 343 -24.63 18.66 3.47
C GLN A 343 -23.26 18.86 2.82
N ILE A 344 -23.12 18.50 1.55
CA ILE A 344 -22.01 18.98 0.71
C ILE A 344 -22.54 20.19 -0.06
N SER A 345 -22.44 21.38 0.52
CA SER A 345 -22.56 22.63 -0.24
C SER A 345 -21.79 23.77 0.43
N GLY A 346 -20.93 24.44 -0.35
CA GLY A 346 -20.46 25.79 -0.03
C GLY A 346 -21.61 26.78 -0.26
N GLY A 347 -22.07 27.44 0.81
CA GLY A 347 -23.42 28.02 0.84
C GLY A 347 -23.69 29.33 0.06
N ARG A 348 -24.97 29.54 -0.30
CA ARG A 348 -25.83 30.67 0.15
C ARG A 348 -27.31 30.51 -0.31
N ARG A 349 -28.21 30.41 0.69
CA ARG A 349 -29.63 30.83 0.86
C ARG A 349 -30.84 30.22 0.08
N ASP A 350 -31.79 29.78 0.92
CA ASP A 350 -33.27 29.83 0.89
C ASP A 350 -34.10 28.86 0.02
N LYS A 351 -34.50 27.69 0.58
CA LYS A 351 -35.92 27.22 0.80
C LYS A 351 -35.99 25.75 1.27
N ALA A 352 -37.17 25.38 1.77
CA ALA A 352 -37.58 24.26 2.65
C ALA A 352 -37.21 22.81 2.21
N PRO A 353 -37.28 21.82 3.14
CA PRO A 353 -36.55 20.56 3.05
C PRO A 353 -37.42 19.39 2.57
N ASN A 354 -37.04 18.78 1.45
CA ASN A 354 -37.34 17.38 1.15
C ASN A 354 -36.42 16.92 0.01
N GLU A 355 -35.21 16.44 0.30
CA GLU A 355 -34.33 15.90 -0.76
C GLU A 355 -33.33 14.87 -0.20
N ALA A 356 -33.40 13.68 -0.80
CA ALA A 356 -32.58 12.50 -0.54
C ALA A 356 -31.09 12.75 -0.85
N VAL A 357 -30.20 11.96 -0.22
CA VAL A 357 -28.79 11.90 -0.57
C VAL A 357 -28.67 11.30 -1.97
N GLN A 358 -28.67 12.17 -2.98
CA GLN A 358 -28.33 11.80 -4.34
C GLN A 358 -26.81 11.72 -4.43
N THR A 359 -26.28 10.55 -4.75
CA THR A 359 -24.96 10.41 -5.38
C THR A 359 -25.04 11.02 -6.78
N SER A 360 -25.17 12.35 -6.86
CA SER A 360 -25.05 13.11 -8.10
C SER A 360 -23.58 13.32 -8.41
N GLY A 361 -22.85 12.22 -8.63
CA GLY A 361 -21.65 12.27 -9.45
C GLY A 361 -22.09 12.70 -10.85
N SER A 362 -21.39 13.64 -11.47
CA SER A 362 -21.66 14.02 -12.86
C SER A 362 -21.63 12.76 -13.72
N SER A 363 -22.79 12.31 -14.20
CA SER A 363 -22.92 11.10 -15.00
C SER A 363 -22.20 11.31 -16.33
N GLY A 364 -21.04 10.68 -16.49
CA GLY A 364 -20.25 10.73 -17.73
C GLY A 364 -18.73 10.81 -17.57
N GLY A 365 -18.21 11.03 -16.36
CA GLY A 365 -16.76 11.03 -16.11
C GLY A 365 -16.14 9.65 -16.32
N LYS A 366 -15.03 9.57 -17.06
CA LYS A 366 -14.20 8.36 -17.14
C LYS A 366 -12.88 8.58 -16.41
N VAL A 367 -12.40 7.55 -15.73
CA VAL A 367 -11.09 7.53 -15.06
C VAL A 367 -10.24 6.38 -15.59
N THR A 368 -8.94 6.62 -15.73
CA THR A 368 -7.99 5.56 -16.08
C THR A 368 -7.37 4.97 -14.82
N LEU A 369 -7.72 3.72 -14.52
CA LEU A 369 -7.09 2.90 -13.50
C LEU A 369 -5.84 2.24 -14.06
N ARG A 370 -4.73 2.29 -13.31
CA ARG A 370 -3.48 1.62 -13.66
C ARG A 370 -3.01 0.78 -12.49
N MET A 371 -3.04 -0.53 -12.64
CA MET A 371 -2.64 -1.49 -11.61
C MET A 371 -1.47 -2.31 -12.14
N ARG A 372 -0.43 -2.48 -11.31
CA ARG A 372 0.64 -3.42 -11.60
C ARG A 372 0.26 -4.74 -10.94
N VAL A 373 0.14 -5.79 -11.74
CA VAL A 373 -0.30 -7.11 -11.31
C VAL A 373 0.69 -8.15 -11.81
N PRO A 374 0.83 -9.31 -11.12
CA PRO A 374 1.56 -10.45 -11.65
C PRO A 374 1.14 -10.80 -13.09
N GLY A 375 2.07 -11.32 -13.87
CA GLY A 375 1.87 -11.49 -15.31
C GLY A 375 0.82 -12.54 -15.68
N ASP A 376 0.74 -13.59 -14.87
CA ASP A 376 -0.32 -14.61 -14.89
C ASP A 376 -1.70 -14.03 -14.55
N VAL A 377 -1.80 -13.17 -13.52
CA VAL A 377 -3.04 -12.45 -13.16
C VAL A 377 -3.48 -11.54 -14.32
N TRP A 378 -2.55 -10.86 -14.97
CA TRP A 378 -2.84 -10.06 -16.15
C TRP A 378 -3.38 -10.91 -17.30
N LEU A 379 -2.77 -12.07 -17.56
CA LEU A 379 -3.20 -13.00 -18.61
C LEU A 379 -4.61 -13.53 -18.31
N HIS A 380 -4.83 -13.98 -17.08
CA HIS A 380 -6.11 -14.51 -16.63
C HIS A 380 -7.23 -13.47 -16.76
N TYR A 381 -6.96 -12.21 -16.37
CA TYR A 381 -7.89 -11.10 -16.60
C TYR A 381 -8.26 -10.97 -18.08
N ARG A 382 -7.27 -10.99 -18.99
CA ARG A 382 -7.52 -10.84 -20.44
C ARG A 382 -8.19 -12.06 -21.07
N GLN A 383 -8.00 -13.25 -20.52
CA GLN A 383 -8.73 -14.46 -20.91
C GLN A 383 -10.21 -14.32 -20.58
N LEU A 384 -10.53 -14.05 -19.30
CA LEU A 384 -11.90 -13.93 -18.84
C LEU A 384 -12.62 -12.75 -19.49
N GLU A 385 -11.94 -11.61 -19.69
CA GLU A 385 -12.51 -10.44 -20.36
C GLU A 385 -13.00 -10.78 -21.78
N ARG A 386 -12.21 -11.54 -22.55
CA ARG A 386 -12.59 -11.98 -23.91
C ARG A 386 -13.75 -12.97 -23.91
N ILE A 387 -13.81 -13.86 -22.92
CA ILE A 387 -14.93 -14.80 -22.77
C ILE A 387 -16.20 -14.02 -22.40
N HIS A 388 -16.12 -13.13 -21.41
CA HIS A 388 -17.23 -12.28 -20.99
C HIS A 388 -17.77 -11.42 -22.15
N GLN A 389 -16.89 -10.76 -22.91
CA GLN A 389 -17.30 -9.92 -24.06
C GLN A 389 -18.11 -10.68 -25.12
N ARG A 390 -17.85 -11.97 -25.32
CA ARG A 390 -18.61 -12.82 -26.25
C ARG A 390 -20.00 -13.18 -25.70
N ARG A 391 -20.15 -13.27 -24.38
CA ARG A 391 -21.36 -13.76 -23.69
C ARG A 391 -22.32 -12.66 -23.28
N SER A 392 -21.78 -11.55 -22.79
CA SER A 392 -22.56 -10.39 -22.34
C SER A 392 -22.06 -9.11 -23.01
N PRO A 393 -22.27 -8.97 -24.34
CA PRO A 393 -21.89 -7.76 -25.08
C PRO A 393 -22.84 -6.62 -24.68
N GLY A 394 -22.53 -5.93 -23.60
CA GLY A 394 -23.36 -4.85 -23.07
C GLY A 394 -23.01 -4.45 -21.64
N THR A 395 -22.41 -5.36 -20.87
CA THR A 395 -21.87 -5.07 -19.54
C THR A 395 -20.35 -4.91 -19.59
N SER A 396 -19.80 -4.04 -18.75
CA SER A 396 -18.35 -3.99 -18.54
C SER A 396 -17.89 -5.26 -17.82
N PHE A 397 -16.75 -5.82 -18.23
CA PHE A 397 -16.17 -6.97 -17.53
C PHE A 397 -15.78 -6.62 -16.08
N LEU A 398 -15.32 -5.40 -15.83
CA LEU A 398 -15.00 -4.95 -14.47
C LEU A 398 -16.26 -4.89 -13.60
N HIS A 399 -17.35 -4.38 -14.15
CA HIS A 399 -18.65 -4.38 -13.49
C HIS A 399 -19.11 -5.80 -13.17
N PHE A 400 -19.01 -6.73 -14.14
CA PHE A 400 -19.31 -8.14 -13.92
C PHE A 400 -18.50 -8.74 -12.77
N LEU A 401 -17.18 -8.55 -12.76
CA LEU A 401 -16.32 -9.07 -11.67
C LEU A 401 -16.76 -8.55 -10.29
N CYS A 402 -17.02 -7.24 -10.17
CA CYS A 402 -17.46 -6.65 -8.91
C CYS A 402 -18.84 -7.18 -8.49
N ALA A 403 -19.78 -7.26 -9.44
CA ALA A 403 -21.14 -7.72 -9.18
C ALA A 403 -21.18 -9.20 -8.76
N SER A 404 -20.47 -10.08 -9.47
CA SER A 404 -20.31 -11.49 -9.10
C SER A 404 -19.74 -11.62 -7.69
N PHE A 405 -18.68 -10.87 -7.40
CA PHE A 405 -18.06 -10.87 -6.07
C PHE A 405 -19.03 -10.41 -4.98
N TRP A 406 -19.81 -9.36 -5.24
CA TRP A 406 -20.79 -8.88 -4.27
C TRP A 406 -21.93 -9.87 -4.04
N GLN A 407 -22.44 -10.51 -5.09
CA GLN A 407 -23.51 -11.50 -4.98
C GLN A 407 -23.12 -12.66 -4.06
N THR A 408 -21.88 -13.15 -4.17
CA THR A 408 -21.38 -14.26 -3.36
C THR A 408 -21.07 -13.83 -1.93
N TRP A 409 -20.38 -12.69 -1.74
CA TRP A 409 -19.72 -12.38 -0.48
C TRP A 409 -20.45 -11.37 0.41
N VAL A 410 -21.25 -10.45 -0.13
CA VAL A 410 -22.02 -9.47 0.69
C VAL A 410 -22.97 -10.12 1.70
N PRO A 411 -23.62 -11.26 1.42
CA PRO A 411 -24.44 -11.96 2.42
C PRO A 411 -23.67 -12.41 3.66
N THR A 412 -22.34 -12.60 3.54
CA THR A 412 -21.46 -13.03 4.65
C THR A 412 -20.98 -11.88 5.53
N LEU A 413 -21.27 -10.62 5.15
CA LEU A 413 -20.83 -9.43 5.87
C LEU A 413 -21.84 -8.94 6.90
N GLY A 414 -21.30 -8.43 8.01
CA GLY A 414 -22.08 -7.88 9.12
C GLY A 414 -22.96 -8.94 9.78
N VAL A 415 -22.50 -10.20 9.80
CA VAL A 415 -23.19 -11.30 10.47
C VAL A 415 -23.11 -11.09 11.97
N SER A 416 -24.24 -11.33 12.64
CA SER A 416 -24.52 -10.97 14.04
C SER A 416 -23.58 -11.64 15.06
N ASP A 417 -22.42 -11.04 15.30
CA ASP A 417 -21.73 -11.14 16.58
C ASP A 417 -22.38 -10.16 17.58
N ARG A 418 -22.42 -10.51 18.87
CA ARG A 418 -22.87 -9.64 19.97
C ARG A 418 -22.20 -8.27 19.93
N TRP A 419 -20.98 -8.21 19.38
CA TRP A 419 -20.13 -7.02 19.34
C TRP A 419 -20.05 -6.34 17.96
N GLU A 420 -20.90 -6.76 17.01
CA GLU A 420 -20.93 -6.23 15.63
C GLU A 420 -20.98 -4.69 15.59
N ALA A 421 -21.75 -4.05 16.48
CA ALA A 421 -21.82 -2.60 16.56
C ALA A 421 -20.45 -1.95 16.88
N ILE A 422 -19.65 -2.59 17.75
CA ILE A 422 -18.32 -2.11 18.14
C ILE A 422 -17.31 -2.33 17.01
N TYR A 423 -17.31 -3.52 16.40
CA TYR A 423 -16.42 -3.78 15.26
C TYR A 423 -16.76 -2.88 14.07
N ARG A 424 -18.04 -2.65 13.81
CA ARG A 424 -18.47 -1.69 12.78
C ARG A 424 -18.01 -0.29 13.10
N ARG A 425 -18.24 0.22 14.31
CA ARG A 425 -17.75 1.54 14.76
C ARG A 425 -16.25 1.67 14.54
N ASP A 426 -15.50 0.63 14.89
CA ASP A 426 -14.04 0.58 14.81
C ASP A 426 -13.51 0.18 13.41
N ARG A 427 -14.41 0.06 12.41
CA ARG A 427 -14.10 -0.26 11.00
C ARG A 427 -13.38 -1.61 10.82
N TYR A 428 -13.71 -2.57 11.69
CA TYR A 428 -13.17 -3.94 11.70
C TYR A 428 -11.64 -3.96 11.65
N ARG A 429 -11.00 -3.04 12.36
CA ARG A 429 -9.54 -2.93 12.42
C ARG A 429 -9.06 -2.37 13.75
N CYS A 430 -7.79 -2.64 14.04
CA CYS A 430 -7.18 -2.23 15.28
C CYS A 430 -7.33 -0.71 15.49
N THR A 431 -7.91 -0.31 16.62
CA THR A 431 -8.09 1.10 16.99
C THR A 431 -6.79 1.79 17.39
N SER A 432 -5.71 1.04 17.63
CA SER A 432 -4.38 1.61 17.89
C SER A 432 -3.95 2.55 16.76
N PRO A 433 -3.44 3.75 17.08
CA PRO A 433 -3.11 4.78 16.11
C PRO A 433 -1.81 4.49 15.35
N VAL A 434 -1.15 3.36 15.62
CA VAL A 434 0.08 2.91 14.94
C VAL A 434 -0.05 1.50 14.37
N CYS A 435 -1.25 0.91 14.39
CA CYS A 435 -1.50 -0.45 13.93
C CYS A 435 -2.54 -0.48 12.81
N HIS A 436 -2.37 -1.37 11.85
CA HIS A 436 -3.28 -1.53 10.72
C HIS A 436 -3.91 -2.94 10.63
N GLN A 437 -3.67 -3.80 11.63
CA GLN A 437 -4.18 -5.16 11.66
C GLN A 437 -5.70 -5.18 11.69
N ARG A 438 -6.31 -6.11 10.95
CA ARG A 438 -7.77 -6.29 10.91
C ARG A 438 -8.28 -7.44 11.78
N HIS A 439 -7.37 -8.31 12.25
CA HIS A 439 -7.69 -9.35 13.22
C HIS A 439 -7.80 -8.75 14.61
N VAL A 440 -9.00 -8.28 14.94
CA VAL A 440 -9.30 -7.56 16.18
C VAL A 440 -9.95 -8.45 17.22
N THR A 441 -9.79 -8.03 18.47
CA THR A 441 -10.42 -8.60 19.65
C THR A 441 -11.04 -7.46 20.44
N LEU A 442 -12.19 -7.70 21.07
CA LEU A 442 -12.80 -6.73 21.97
C LEU A 442 -11.94 -6.52 23.23
N HIS A 443 -11.88 -5.28 23.70
CA HIS A 443 -11.20 -4.91 24.93
C HIS A 443 -12.04 -3.91 25.74
N HIS A 444 -12.15 -4.15 27.05
CA HIS A 444 -12.77 -3.26 28.02
C HIS A 444 -11.72 -2.28 28.56
N VAL A 445 -11.84 -0.97 28.29
CA VAL A 445 -10.84 0.04 28.72
C VAL A 445 -10.84 0.23 30.23
N GLU A 446 -12.00 0.14 30.88
CA GLU A 446 -12.11 -0.20 32.29
C GLU A 446 -12.26 -1.71 32.39
N TYR A 447 -11.25 -2.37 32.98
CA TYR A 447 -11.20 -3.82 32.96
C TYR A 447 -12.43 -4.43 33.65
N ARG A 448 -12.96 -5.50 33.05
CA ARG A 448 -14.09 -6.25 33.60
C ARG A 448 -13.83 -6.77 35.02
N ALA A 449 -12.58 -7.15 35.31
CA ALA A 449 -12.16 -7.57 36.65
C ALA A 449 -12.26 -6.44 37.70
N SER A 450 -12.27 -5.17 37.26
CA SER A 450 -12.45 -3.96 38.07
C SER A 450 -13.86 -3.38 38.00
N GLY A 451 -14.83 -4.13 37.43
CA GLY A 451 -16.23 -3.71 37.34
C GLY A 451 -16.63 -2.99 36.04
N GLY A 452 -15.75 -2.92 35.04
CA GLY A 452 -16.07 -2.31 33.75
C GLY A 452 -17.25 -2.99 33.05
N SER A 453 -18.15 -2.17 32.50
CA SER A 453 -19.40 -2.61 31.85
C SER A 453 -19.18 -3.04 30.40
N ASP A 454 -20.18 -3.70 29.81
CA ASP A 454 -20.24 -3.98 28.37
C ASP A 454 -20.81 -2.78 27.56
N ASP A 455 -20.80 -1.56 28.14
CA ASP A 455 -21.22 -0.34 27.46
C ASP A 455 -20.28 -0.06 26.27
N PRO A 456 -20.79 0.34 25.08
CA PRO A 456 -19.95 0.72 23.94
C PRO A 456 -18.83 1.70 24.26
N ASP A 457 -19.04 2.65 25.17
CA ASP A 457 -18.02 3.61 25.60
C ASP A 457 -16.94 3.01 26.52
N ASN A 458 -17.16 1.80 27.03
CA ASN A 458 -16.12 1.02 27.71
C ASN A 458 -15.40 0.04 26.76
N LEU A 459 -15.83 -0.08 25.50
CA LEU A 459 -15.33 -1.10 24.59
C LEU A 459 -14.52 -0.49 23.44
N THR A 460 -13.44 -1.15 23.04
CA THR A 460 -12.65 -0.85 21.83
C THR A 460 -12.11 -2.12 21.18
N SER A 461 -11.60 -2.04 19.95
CA SER A 461 -11.18 -3.21 19.15
C SER A 461 -9.68 -3.23 18.81
N PRO A 462 -8.76 -3.47 19.76
CA PRO A 462 -7.35 -3.71 19.47
C PRO A 462 -7.12 -5.04 18.74
N CYS A 463 -6.00 -5.19 18.03
CA CYS A 463 -5.57 -6.52 17.56
C CYS A 463 -4.97 -7.34 18.71
N ALA A 464 -4.84 -8.66 18.51
CA ALA A 464 -4.30 -9.57 19.53
C ALA A 464 -2.97 -9.09 20.13
N PHE A 465 -2.05 -8.56 19.31
CA PHE A 465 -0.80 -7.99 19.82
C PHE A 465 -1.03 -6.72 20.65
N CYS A 466 -1.76 -5.73 20.12
CA CYS A 466 -1.99 -4.48 20.86
C CYS A 466 -2.80 -4.71 22.15
N HIS A 467 -3.65 -5.73 22.16
CA HIS A 467 -4.44 -6.12 23.32
C HIS A 467 -3.59 -6.86 24.35
N LEU A 468 -3.07 -8.04 24.00
CA LEU A 468 -2.45 -8.94 24.97
C LEU A 468 -1.02 -8.50 25.32
N GLU A 469 -0.20 -8.23 24.32
CA GLU A 469 1.20 -7.83 24.50
C GLU A 469 1.36 -6.34 24.74
N GLY A 470 0.46 -5.53 24.17
CA GLY A 470 0.44 -4.09 24.28
C GLY A 470 -0.09 -3.64 25.64
N GLU A 471 -1.41 -3.67 25.80
CA GLU A 471 -2.11 -3.22 26.99
C GLU A 471 -1.76 -4.08 28.21
N HIS A 472 -2.07 -5.38 28.17
CA HIS A 472 -1.83 -6.26 29.32
C HIS A 472 -0.35 -6.56 29.56
N GLY A 473 0.50 -6.40 28.54
CA GLY A 473 1.96 -6.48 28.65
C GLY A 473 2.65 -5.18 29.08
N GLY A 474 1.88 -4.11 29.35
CA GLY A 474 2.37 -2.82 29.85
C GLY A 474 3.24 -2.04 28.86
N ARG A 475 3.13 -2.31 27.55
CA ARG A 475 3.87 -1.60 26.48
C ARG A 475 3.12 -0.40 25.93
N LEU A 476 1.81 -0.35 26.16
CA LEU A 476 0.93 0.77 25.85
C LEU A 476 -0.21 0.79 26.88
N GLN A 477 -0.97 1.88 26.87
CA GLN A 477 -2.18 2.05 27.66
C GLN A 477 -3.33 2.58 26.79
N ILE A 478 -4.52 2.02 26.96
CA ILE A 478 -5.77 2.45 26.32
C ILE A 478 -6.64 3.12 27.38
N LEU A 479 -6.76 4.44 27.30
CA LEU A 479 -7.56 5.23 28.24
C LEU A 479 -8.97 5.50 27.69
N PRO A 480 -10.00 5.55 28.56
CA PRO A 480 -11.38 5.80 28.15
C PRO A 480 -11.60 7.18 27.50
N PRO A 481 -12.73 7.35 26.76
CA PRO A 481 -13.72 6.31 26.44
C PRO A 481 -13.25 5.38 25.31
N GLY A 482 -13.65 4.11 25.32
CA GLY A 482 -13.33 3.10 24.30
C GLY A 482 -13.86 3.43 22.90
N SER A 483 -14.86 4.29 22.78
CA SER A 483 -15.37 4.83 21.51
C SER A 483 -14.44 5.84 20.85
N ASN A 484 -13.62 6.55 21.63
CA ASN A 484 -12.58 7.44 21.14
C ASN A 484 -11.36 7.40 22.09
N PRO A 485 -10.66 6.25 22.13
CA PRO A 485 -9.69 5.97 23.18
C PRO A 485 -8.47 6.87 23.04
N THR A 486 -7.93 7.28 24.20
CA THR A 486 -6.61 7.91 24.21
C THR A 486 -5.54 6.86 24.38
N TRP A 487 -4.62 6.80 23.42
CA TRP A 487 -3.52 5.83 23.44
C TRP A 487 -2.27 6.45 24.03
N VAL A 488 -1.67 5.78 24.99
CA VAL A 488 -0.33 6.11 25.51
C VAL A 488 0.60 4.98 25.10
N LEU A 489 1.63 5.27 24.31
CA LEU A 489 2.55 4.26 23.78
C LEU A 489 3.91 4.33 24.47
N GLY A 490 4.49 3.14 24.68
CA GLY A 490 5.77 2.95 25.35
C GLY A 490 5.58 2.44 26.79
N ARG A 491 6.48 1.55 27.24
CA ARG A 491 6.54 1.11 28.64
C ARG A 491 6.79 2.28 29.59
N GLN A 492 7.70 3.15 29.17
CA GLN A 492 7.73 4.52 29.61
C GLN A 492 7.00 5.34 28.54
N PRO A 493 5.95 6.10 28.90
CA PRO A 493 5.17 6.87 27.94
C PRO A 493 6.05 7.79 27.08
N ILE A 494 6.14 7.53 25.78
CA ILE A 494 6.89 8.36 24.82
C ILE A 494 5.95 9.11 23.87
N MET A 495 4.70 8.68 23.76
CA MET A 495 3.75 9.26 22.83
C MET A 495 2.33 9.09 23.34
N ARG A 496 1.56 10.17 23.31
CA ARG A 496 0.12 10.17 23.55
C ARG A 496 -0.61 10.51 22.26
N VAL A 497 -1.68 9.79 21.95
CA VAL A 497 -2.54 10.07 20.80
C VAL A 497 -3.99 10.11 21.25
N HIS A 498 -4.66 11.25 21.03
CA HIS A 498 -6.08 11.42 21.28
C HIS A 498 -6.78 11.81 19.97
N GLY A 499 -7.82 11.06 19.59
CA GLY A 499 -8.40 11.14 18.27
C GLY A 499 -7.30 10.95 17.22
N ARG A 500 -7.02 12.00 16.43
CA ARG A 500 -5.95 11.98 15.42
C ARG A 500 -4.70 12.75 15.84
N GLU A 501 -4.73 13.50 16.94
CA GLU A 501 -3.63 14.34 17.41
C GLU A 501 -2.59 13.53 18.18
N ARG A 502 -1.33 13.64 17.76
CA ARG A 502 -0.17 13.02 18.41
C ARG A 502 0.64 14.07 19.18
N ILE A 503 0.98 13.73 20.42
CA ILE A 503 1.89 14.47 21.29
C ILE A 503 3.04 13.53 21.66
N LEU A 504 4.28 13.96 21.42
CA LEU A 504 5.45 13.27 21.94
C LEU A 504 5.63 13.67 23.41
N LEU A 505 5.87 12.68 24.28
CA LEU A 505 6.10 12.88 25.70
C LEU A 505 7.61 12.91 25.93
N ALA A 506 8.04 13.79 26.84
CA ALA A 506 9.44 14.05 27.15
C ALA A 506 10.05 12.96 28.04
#